data_AF-A0A355V0C5-F1
#
_entry.id   AF-A0A355V0C5-F1
#
_cell.length_a   1.000
_cell.length_b   1.000
_cell.length_c   1.000
_cell.angle_alpha   90.00
_cell.angle_beta   90.00
_cell.angle_gamma   90.00
#
_symmetry.space_group_name_H-M   'P 1'
#
loop_
_entity.id
_entity.type
_entity.pdbx_description
1 polymer ?
#
loop_
_entity_poly.entity_id
_entity_poly.type
_entity_poly.pdbx_seq_one_letter_code
_entity_poly.pdbx_strand_id
1 'polypeptide(L)'
;MLNIVKKQGIGTWITLGAILVSVIALIIYGAALASGTDLLIASGSQLFFEKIRPEDSAMITAVTTCGILSLVFLVAAVVLAQFEFEGIVGKVCDVVVGVLRVVSPALILVALLYFVYGSLTGLGWTFFSNEELEIYPEAISTGKTVITGLVFFGIAAVASIVAAFFGMSKKEQV
;
A
#
# COMPACT_ATOMS: atom_id res chain seq x y z
N MET A 1 3.23 -21.61 21.86
CA MET A 1 2.28 -20.83 21.03
C MET A 1 1.22 -20.07 21.86
N LEU A 2 0.57 -20.69 22.85
CA LEU A 2 -0.49 -20.03 23.65
C LEU A 2 -0.02 -18.75 24.41
N ASN A 3 1.26 -18.67 24.80
CA ASN A 3 1.82 -17.51 25.51
C ASN A 3 2.05 -16.27 24.62
N ILE A 4 2.38 -16.46 23.34
CA ILE A 4 2.69 -15.34 22.43
C ILE A 4 1.40 -14.59 22.10
N VAL A 5 0.31 -15.32 21.80
CA VAL A 5 -1.00 -14.76 21.47
C VAL A 5 -1.58 -13.95 22.64
N LYS A 6 -1.34 -14.36 23.89
CA LYS A 6 -1.81 -13.64 25.08
C LYS A 6 -1.08 -12.31 25.32
N LYS A 7 0.17 -12.20 24.84
CA LYS A 7 1.03 -11.01 24.98
C LYS A 7 0.75 -9.93 23.92
N GLN A 8 0.13 -10.31 22.80
CA GLN A 8 -0.19 -9.38 21.72
C GLN A 8 -1.31 -8.40 22.12
N GLY A 9 -1.04 -7.11 21.94
CA GLY A 9 -1.99 -6.03 22.04
C GLY A 9 -2.84 -5.91 20.77
N ILE A 10 -3.91 -5.11 20.84
CA ILE A 10 -4.78 -4.87 19.68
C ILE A 10 -4.04 -4.20 18.53
N GLY A 11 -3.00 -3.40 18.82
CA GLY A 11 -2.15 -2.76 17.82
C GLY A 11 -1.42 -3.77 16.93
N THR A 12 -0.95 -4.90 17.47
CA THR A 12 -0.31 -5.95 16.64
C THR A 12 -1.31 -6.58 15.67
N TRP A 13 -2.53 -6.87 16.11
CA TRP A 13 -3.56 -7.45 15.25
C TRP A 13 -3.97 -6.53 14.11
N ILE A 14 -4.15 -5.24 14.39
CA ILE A 14 -4.45 -4.24 13.37
C ILE A 14 -3.25 -4.10 12.42
N THR A 15 -2.01 -4.13 12.92
CA THR A 15 -0.79 -4.07 12.10
C THR A 15 -0.68 -5.29 11.18
N LEU A 16 -0.99 -6.50 11.67
CA LEU A 16 -1.04 -7.71 10.84
C LEU A 16 -2.12 -7.62 9.75
N GLY A 17 -3.29 -7.09 10.09
CA GLY A 17 -4.33 -6.78 9.12
C GLY A 17 -3.86 -5.79 8.06
N ALA A 18 -3.20 -4.71 8.47
CA ALA A 18 -2.63 -3.71 7.57
C ALA A 18 -1.57 -4.33 6.63
N ILE A 19 -0.69 -5.20 7.15
CA ILE A 19 0.27 -5.94 6.32
C ILE A 19 -0.45 -6.76 5.26
N LEU A 20 -1.47 -7.53 5.65
CA LEU A 20 -2.23 -8.38 4.72
C LEU A 20 -2.90 -7.55 3.62
N VAL A 21 -3.57 -6.46 3.99
CA VAL A 21 -4.24 -5.58 3.02
C VAL A 21 -3.23 -4.88 2.11
N SER A 22 -2.08 -4.43 2.64
CA SER A 22 -0.98 -3.85 1.84
C SER A 22 -0.42 -4.84 0.81
N VAL A 23 -0.25 -6.11 1.20
CA VAL A 23 0.18 -7.16 0.26
C VAL A 23 -0.85 -7.36 -0.85
N ILE A 24 -2.13 -7.43 -0.50
CA ILE A 24 -3.22 -7.55 -1.50
C ILE A 24 -3.23 -6.34 -2.43
N ALA A 25 -3.07 -5.12 -1.89
CA ALA A 25 -3.02 -3.89 -2.67
C ALA A 25 -1.87 -3.91 -3.70
N LEU A 26 -0.68 -4.36 -3.29
CA LEU A 26 0.48 -4.49 -4.17
C LEU A 26 0.31 -5.57 -5.24
N ILE A 27 -0.36 -6.69 -4.93
CA ILE A 27 -0.69 -7.72 -5.90
C ILE A 27 -1.67 -7.17 -6.95
N ILE A 28 -2.72 -6.48 -6.53
CA ILE A 28 -3.71 -5.87 -7.44
C ILE A 28 -3.04 -4.81 -8.30
N TYR A 29 -2.15 -4.00 -7.72
CA TYR A 29 -1.34 -3.04 -8.46
C TYR A 29 -0.46 -3.71 -9.51
N GLY A 30 0.22 -4.81 -9.17
CA GLY A 30 0.98 -5.62 -10.12
C GLY A 30 0.10 -6.15 -11.26
N ALA A 31 -1.11 -6.61 -10.95
CA ALA A 31 -2.08 -7.05 -11.96
C ALA A 31 -2.58 -5.89 -12.85
N ALA A 32 -2.78 -4.70 -12.27
CA ALA A 32 -3.15 -3.49 -13.01
C ALA A 32 -2.04 -3.07 -13.98
N LEU A 33 -0.78 -3.09 -13.55
CA LEU A 33 0.37 -2.84 -14.44
C LEU A 33 0.45 -3.91 -15.55
N ALA A 34 0.30 -5.19 -15.21
CA ALA A 34 0.40 -6.27 -16.18
C ALA A 34 -0.69 -6.21 -17.25
N SER A 35 -1.90 -5.77 -16.89
CA SER A 35 -3.03 -5.65 -17.81
C SER A 35 -3.11 -4.30 -18.54
N GLY A 36 -2.57 -3.23 -17.96
CA GLY A 36 -2.66 -1.87 -18.52
C GLY A 36 -1.42 -1.39 -19.28
N THR A 37 -0.25 -2.00 -19.08
CA THR A 37 0.95 -1.59 -19.83
C THR A 37 0.76 -1.89 -21.31
N ASP A 38 0.98 -0.87 -22.14
CA ASP A 38 0.84 -0.93 -23.59
C ASP A 38 -0.59 -1.25 -24.08
N LEU A 39 -1.61 -1.07 -23.22
CA LEU A 39 -3.01 -1.27 -23.57
C LEU A 39 -3.61 0.01 -24.18
N LEU A 40 -4.27 -0.10 -25.34
CA LEU A 40 -4.98 1.02 -25.96
C LEU A 40 -6.31 1.31 -25.25
N ILE A 41 -6.61 2.59 -25.01
CA ILE A 41 -7.78 3.02 -24.21
C ILE A 41 -8.89 3.72 -24.99
N ALA A 42 -8.55 4.40 -26.10
CA ALA A 42 -9.52 5.09 -26.95
C ALA A 42 -9.00 5.21 -28.39
N SER A 43 -9.74 4.71 -29.38
CA SER A 43 -9.49 4.80 -30.84
C SER A 43 -8.00 4.74 -31.29
N GLY A 44 -7.14 4.02 -30.56
CA GLY A 44 -5.72 3.92 -30.85
C GLY A 44 -4.84 5.14 -30.46
N SER A 45 -5.37 6.17 -29.79
CA SER A 45 -4.67 7.46 -29.61
C SER A 45 -3.69 7.49 -28.42
N GLN A 46 -3.95 6.70 -27.36
CA GLN A 46 -3.12 6.64 -26.17
C GLN A 46 -3.10 5.24 -25.54
N LEU A 47 -2.01 4.97 -24.80
CA LEU A 47 -1.86 3.78 -23.97
C LEU A 47 -2.28 4.07 -22.52
N PHE A 48 -2.86 3.07 -21.84
CA PHE A 48 -3.31 3.14 -20.45
C PHE A 48 -2.13 3.40 -19.52
N PHE A 49 -1.07 2.60 -19.64
CA PHE A 49 0.24 2.84 -19.06
C PHE A 49 1.32 2.68 -20.12
N GLU A 50 2.36 3.50 -20.04
CA GLU A 50 3.50 3.48 -20.93
C GLU A 50 4.78 3.75 -20.13
N LYS A 51 5.70 2.78 -20.08
CA LYS A 51 6.88 2.85 -19.19
C LYS A 51 7.80 4.06 -19.42
N ILE A 52 7.80 4.60 -20.63
CA ILE A 52 8.64 5.74 -21.01
C ILE A 52 8.00 7.05 -20.52
N ARG A 53 6.69 7.04 -20.27
CA ARG A 53 5.94 8.21 -19.84
C ARG A 53 6.37 8.62 -18.42
N PRO A 54 6.72 9.89 -18.19
CA PRO A 54 7.29 10.33 -16.91
C PRO A 54 6.40 10.02 -15.70
N GLU A 55 5.08 10.22 -15.82
CA GLU A 55 4.11 9.94 -14.76
C GLU A 55 4.02 8.45 -14.42
N ASP A 56 4.03 7.57 -15.42
CA ASP A 56 3.91 6.12 -15.23
C ASP A 56 5.21 5.55 -14.66
N SER A 57 6.35 6.02 -15.14
CA SER A 57 7.67 5.63 -14.62
C SER A 57 7.85 6.05 -13.15
N ALA A 58 7.44 7.28 -12.82
CA ALA A 58 7.46 7.80 -11.45
C ALA A 58 6.51 6.99 -10.55
N MET A 59 5.29 6.69 -11.02
CA MET A 59 4.35 5.81 -10.33
C MET A 59 4.96 4.43 -10.08
N ILE A 60 5.50 3.78 -11.11
CA ILE A 60 6.09 2.43 -11.01
C ILE A 60 7.16 2.39 -9.92
N THR A 61 8.06 3.37 -9.94
CA THR A 61 9.15 3.45 -8.96
C THR A 61 8.63 3.76 -7.56
N ALA A 62 7.78 4.77 -7.40
CA ALA A 62 7.30 5.23 -6.10
C ALA A 62 6.40 4.20 -5.42
N VAL A 63 5.40 3.65 -6.13
CA VAL A 63 4.47 2.66 -5.58
C VAL A 63 5.21 1.41 -5.12
N THR A 64 6.13 0.91 -5.95
CA THR A 64 6.91 -0.30 -5.63
C THR A 64 7.85 -0.05 -4.46
N THR A 65 8.62 1.04 -4.49
CA THR A 65 9.61 1.35 -3.45
C THR A 65 8.94 1.63 -2.11
N CYS A 66 7.98 2.55 -2.08
CA CYS A 66 7.28 2.93 -0.85
C CYS A 66 6.42 1.78 -0.33
N GLY A 67 5.76 1.03 -1.22
CA GLY A 67 4.98 -0.15 -0.86
C GLY A 67 5.83 -1.23 -0.18
N ILE A 68 6.94 -1.63 -0.80
CA ILE A 68 7.83 -2.66 -0.23
C ILE A 68 8.48 -2.17 1.08
N LEU A 69 9.01 -0.95 1.12
CA LEU A 69 9.61 -0.39 2.34
C LEU A 69 8.59 -0.33 3.50
N SER A 70 7.35 0.07 3.21
CA SER A 70 6.28 0.08 4.22
C SER A 70 6.02 -1.32 4.78
N LEU A 71 5.99 -2.36 3.94
CA LEU A 71 5.83 -3.74 4.39
C LEU A 71 6.99 -4.18 5.28
N VAL A 72 8.22 -3.90 4.87
CA VAL A 72 9.42 -4.22 5.65
C VAL A 72 9.35 -3.54 7.01
N PHE A 73 8.95 -2.27 7.08
CA PHE A 73 8.84 -1.52 8.33
C PHE A 73 7.72 -2.03 9.24
N LEU A 74 6.55 -2.38 8.70
CA LEU A 74 5.46 -2.97 9.48
C LEU A 74 5.85 -4.34 10.04
N VAL A 75 6.49 -5.19 9.22
CA VAL A 75 6.98 -6.50 9.66
C VAL A 75 8.08 -6.34 10.72
N ALA A 76 9.04 -5.46 10.49
CA ALA A 76 10.10 -5.18 11.46
C ALA A 76 9.53 -4.66 12.78
N ALA A 77 8.53 -3.78 12.76
CA ALA A 77 7.86 -3.30 13.96
C ALA A 77 7.17 -4.44 14.73
N VAL A 78 6.50 -5.37 14.04
CA VAL A 78 5.89 -6.56 14.66
C VAL A 78 6.94 -7.48 15.25
N VAL A 79 8.04 -7.74 14.55
CA VAL A 79 9.11 -8.63 15.02
C VAL A 79 9.82 -8.03 16.23
N LEU A 80 10.23 -6.76 16.15
CA LEU A 80 10.92 -6.07 17.24
C LEU A 80 10.05 -5.98 18.51
N ALA A 81 8.73 -5.79 18.36
CA ALA A 81 7.80 -5.75 19.48
C ALA A 81 7.63 -7.09 20.22
N GLN A 82 8.15 -8.21 19.68
CA GLN A 82 8.12 -9.51 20.38
C GLN A 82 9.27 -9.70 21.36
N PHE A 83 10.33 -8.90 21.26
CA PHE A 83 11.50 -9.01 22.12
C PHE A 83 11.40 -7.99 23.26
N GLU A 84 11.65 -8.45 24.48
CA GLU A 84 11.78 -7.58 25.65
C GLU A 84 13.27 -7.33 25.90
N PHE A 85 13.68 -6.08 25.78
CA PHE A 85 15.02 -5.64 26.08
C PHE A 85 14.97 -4.69 27.28
N GLU A 86 15.87 -4.90 28.24
CA GLU A 86 15.99 -4.02 29.40
C GLU A 86 17.03 -2.91 29.17
N GLY A 87 16.95 -1.85 29.97
CA GLY A 87 17.92 -0.76 29.97
C GLY A 87 17.86 0.15 28.73
N ILE A 88 19.03 0.66 28.30
CA ILE A 88 19.14 1.61 27.18
C ILE A 88 18.70 0.97 25.86
N VAL A 89 18.99 -0.33 25.67
CA VAL A 89 18.64 -1.07 24.45
C VAL A 89 17.12 -1.12 24.27
N GLY A 90 16.36 -1.36 25.34
CA GLY A 90 14.90 -1.29 25.32
C GLY A 90 14.37 0.06 24.85
N LYS A 91 14.91 1.16 25.39
CA LYS A 91 14.50 2.52 24.98
C LYS A 91 14.77 2.79 23.50
N VAL A 92 15.91 2.35 22.97
CA VAL A 92 16.24 2.51 21.55
C VAL A 92 15.28 1.68 20.69
N CYS A 93 15.01 0.42 21.06
CA CYS A 93 14.06 -0.44 20.37
C CYS A 93 12.64 0.16 20.35
N ASP A 94 12.17 0.71 21.47
CA ASP A 94 10.85 1.36 21.55
C ASP A 94 10.74 2.56 20.62
N VAL A 95 11.78 3.40 20.56
CA VAL A 95 11.84 4.54 19.64
C VAL A 95 11.84 4.07 18.19
N VAL A 96 12.65 3.06 17.85
CA VAL A 96 12.69 2.50 16.48
C VAL A 96 11.34 1.94 16.08
N VAL A 97 10.69 1.13 16.93
CA VAL A 97 9.34 0.61 16.69
C VAL A 97 8.34 1.76 16.51
N GLY A 98 8.40 2.80 17.34
CA GLY A 98 7.58 3.99 17.20
C GLY A 98 7.74 4.67 15.84
N VAL A 99 8.99 4.91 15.42
CA VAL A 99 9.31 5.53 14.11
C VAL A 99 8.82 4.66 12.96
N LEU A 100 9.08 3.35 12.98
CA LEU A 100 8.64 2.43 11.91
C LEU A 100 7.12 2.45 11.76
N ARG A 101 6.38 2.54 12.87
CA ARG A 101 4.91 2.57 12.86
C ARG A 101 4.33 3.88 12.36
N VAL A 102 5.07 4.98 12.42
CA VAL A 102 4.66 6.29 11.89
C VAL A 102 5.09 6.46 10.43
N VAL A 103 6.28 5.99 10.07
CA VAL A 103 6.82 6.13 8.71
C VAL A 103 6.11 5.18 7.73
N SER A 104 5.75 3.96 8.18
CA SER A 104 5.02 2.99 7.33
C SER A 104 3.73 3.54 6.71
N PRO A 105 2.77 4.10 7.48
CA PRO A 105 1.55 4.66 6.90
C PRO A 105 1.83 5.84 5.95
N ALA A 106 2.84 6.66 6.24
CA ALA A 106 3.24 7.74 5.34
C ALA A 106 3.72 7.21 3.98
N LEU A 107 4.51 6.13 3.99
CA LEU A 107 4.96 5.46 2.76
C LEU A 107 3.78 4.85 1.98
N ILE A 108 2.80 4.25 2.66
CA ILE A 108 1.59 3.72 1.99
C ILE A 108 0.78 4.85 1.36
N LEU A 109 0.66 6.00 2.02
CA LEU A 109 0.01 7.19 1.45
C LEU A 109 0.76 7.73 0.23
N VAL A 110 2.09 7.80 0.28
CA VAL A 110 2.90 8.20 -0.89
C VAL A 110 2.66 7.23 -2.05
N ALA A 111 2.67 5.93 -1.79
CA ALA A 111 2.34 4.92 -2.81
C ALA A 111 0.94 5.13 -3.39
N LEU A 112 -0.08 5.34 -2.54
CA LEU A 112 -1.44 5.62 -3.00
C LEU A 112 -1.51 6.86 -3.92
N LEU A 113 -0.91 7.98 -3.49
CA LEU A 113 -0.96 9.23 -4.26
C LEU A 113 -0.27 9.11 -5.62
N TYR A 114 0.88 8.44 -5.67
CA TYR A 114 1.55 8.16 -6.94
C TYR A 114 0.77 7.20 -7.83
N PHE A 115 0.08 6.20 -7.24
CA PHE A 115 -0.78 5.31 -7.99
C PHE A 115 -1.98 6.05 -8.60
N VAL A 116 -2.62 6.94 -7.83
CA VAL A 116 -3.66 7.83 -8.37
C VAL A 116 -3.11 8.65 -9.51
N TYR A 117 -1.99 9.34 -9.29
CA TYR A 117 -1.38 10.26 -10.25
C TYR A 117 -1.05 9.58 -11.59
N GLY A 118 -0.35 8.46 -11.58
CA GLY A 118 -0.03 7.72 -12.81
C GLY A 118 -1.26 7.11 -13.48
N SER A 119 -2.31 6.81 -12.72
CA SER A 119 -3.55 6.22 -13.27
C SER A 119 -4.49 7.25 -13.90
N LEU A 120 -4.29 8.55 -13.71
CA LEU A 120 -5.22 9.59 -14.17
C LEU A 120 -5.42 9.56 -15.69
N THR A 121 -4.36 9.37 -16.46
CA THR A 121 -4.45 9.33 -17.92
C THR A 121 -5.24 8.12 -18.39
N GLY A 122 -4.87 6.91 -17.93
CA GLY A 122 -5.59 5.67 -18.26
C GLY A 122 -7.06 5.71 -17.87
N LEU A 123 -7.38 6.13 -16.64
CA LEU A 123 -8.76 6.23 -16.16
C LEU A 123 -9.55 7.36 -16.85
N GLY A 124 -8.91 8.50 -17.09
CA GLY A 124 -9.50 9.66 -17.76
C GLY A 124 -10.04 9.31 -19.14
N TRP A 125 -9.20 8.71 -19.98
CA TRP A 125 -9.62 8.32 -21.34
C TRP A 125 -10.52 7.10 -21.37
N THR A 126 -10.47 6.23 -20.36
CA THR A 126 -11.34 5.04 -20.31
C THR A 126 -12.75 5.36 -19.81
N PHE A 127 -12.91 6.25 -18.83
CA PHE A 127 -14.20 6.49 -18.17
C PHE A 127 -14.78 7.89 -18.36
N PHE A 128 -13.98 8.86 -18.81
CA PHE A 128 -14.37 10.27 -18.93
C PHE A 128 -14.15 10.85 -20.33
N SER A 129 -13.89 9.99 -21.32
CA SER A 129 -13.78 10.40 -22.73
C SER A 129 -15.16 10.60 -23.37
N ASN A 130 -15.16 11.25 -24.54
CA ASN A 130 -16.40 11.54 -25.28
C ASN A 130 -17.03 10.23 -25.80
N GLU A 131 -18.36 10.13 -25.79
CA GLU A 131 -19.10 8.90 -26.18
C GLU A 131 -18.85 8.46 -27.64
N GLU A 132 -18.29 9.36 -28.46
CA GLU A 132 -17.94 9.09 -29.86
C GLU A 132 -16.65 8.27 -30.02
N LEU A 133 -15.84 8.12 -28.97
CA LEU A 133 -14.62 7.31 -29.01
C LEU A 133 -14.91 5.86 -28.66
N GLU A 134 -14.37 4.94 -29.44
CA GLU A 134 -14.47 3.51 -29.15
C GLU A 134 -13.59 3.18 -27.95
N ILE A 135 -14.23 2.74 -26.86
CA ILE A 135 -13.57 2.30 -25.63
C ILE A 135 -13.49 0.77 -25.64
N TYR A 136 -12.28 0.23 -25.56
CA TYR A 136 -12.06 -1.20 -25.57
C TYR A 136 -12.50 -1.85 -24.24
N PRO A 137 -13.20 -3.00 -24.26
CA PRO A 137 -13.61 -3.71 -23.04
C PRO A 137 -12.44 -4.04 -22.10
N GLU A 138 -11.27 -4.32 -22.66
CA GLU A 138 -10.04 -4.59 -21.92
C GLU A 138 -9.62 -3.39 -21.08
N ALA A 139 -9.72 -2.17 -21.63
CA ALA A 139 -9.40 -0.93 -20.92
C ALA A 139 -10.34 -0.71 -19.73
N ILE A 140 -11.63 -1.00 -19.91
CA ILE A 140 -12.62 -0.93 -18.81
C ILE A 140 -12.28 -1.93 -17.71
N SER A 141 -11.88 -3.15 -18.07
CA SER A 141 -11.48 -4.19 -17.12
C SER A 141 -10.23 -3.78 -16.33
N THR A 142 -9.20 -3.26 -17.02
CA THR A 142 -7.99 -2.71 -16.40
C THR A 142 -8.33 -1.55 -15.49
N GLY A 143 -9.18 -0.62 -15.93
CA GLY A 143 -9.62 0.52 -15.13
C GLY A 143 -10.32 0.11 -13.83
N LYS A 144 -11.17 -0.93 -13.86
CA LYS A 144 -11.76 -1.50 -12.64
C LYS A 144 -10.71 -2.11 -11.71
N THR A 145 -9.69 -2.77 -12.26
CA THR A 145 -8.57 -3.33 -11.49
C THR A 145 -7.77 -2.23 -10.80
N VAL A 146 -7.49 -1.13 -11.50
CA VAL A 146 -6.85 0.06 -10.95
C VAL A 146 -7.66 0.65 -9.80
N ILE A 147 -8.96 0.91 -10.01
CA ILE A 147 -9.85 1.43 -8.97
C ILE A 147 -9.87 0.53 -7.74
N THR A 148 -9.93 -0.80 -7.95
CA THR A 148 -9.87 -1.76 -6.86
C THR A 148 -8.55 -1.64 -6.09
N GLY A 149 -7.42 -1.57 -6.79
CA GLY A 149 -6.11 -1.38 -6.17
C GLY A 149 -6.02 -0.09 -5.34
N LEU A 150 -6.55 1.02 -5.87
CA LEU A 150 -6.61 2.31 -5.17
C LEU A 150 -7.41 2.21 -3.86
N VAL A 151 -8.56 1.53 -3.88
CA VAL A 151 -9.38 1.31 -2.67
C VAL A 151 -8.61 0.49 -1.64
N PHE A 152 -7.94 -0.60 -2.06
CA PHE A 152 -7.15 -1.43 -1.15
C PHE A 152 -5.95 -0.68 -0.56
N PHE A 153 -5.26 0.16 -1.34
CA PHE A 153 -4.23 1.06 -0.82
C PHE A 153 -4.79 2.07 0.19
N GLY A 154 -5.98 2.61 -0.06
CA GLY A 154 -6.68 3.49 0.89
C GLY A 154 -6.99 2.80 2.21
N ILE A 155 -7.54 1.57 2.14
CA ILE A 155 -7.82 0.77 3.34
C ILE A 155 -6.53 0.44 4.10
N ALA A 156 -5.45 0.05 3.39
CA ALA A 156 -4.14 -0.20 3.98
C ALA A 156 -3.57 1.03 4.70
N ALA A 157 -3.68 2.21 4.07
CA ALA A 157 -3.25 3.47 4.66
C ALA A 157 -4.01 3.76 5.97
N VAL A 158 -5.35 3.69 5.93
CA VAL A 158 -6.17 3.92 7.13
C VAL A 158 -5.87 2.89 8.22
N ALA A 159 -5.79 1.60 7.88
CA ALA A 159 -5.51 0.54 8.83
C ALA A 159 -4.14 0.71 9.49
N SER A 160 -3.10 1.07 8.73
CA SER A 160 -1.76 1.31 9.27
C SER A 160 -1.68 2.57 10.13
N ILE A 161 -2.37 3.65 9.76
CA ILE A 161 -2.50 4.86 10.60
C ILE A 161 -3.17 4.51 11.93
N VAL A 162 -4.34 3.85 11.87
CA VAL A 162 -5.09 3.43 13.06
C VAL A 162 -4.22 2.53 13.93
N ALA A 163 -3.51 1.56 13.33
CA ALA A 163 -2.62 0.67 14.05
C ALA A 163 -1.58 1.45 14.87
N ALA A 164 -0.97 2.51 14.33
CA ALA A 164 0.07 3.28 14.98
C ALA A 164 -0.36 3.90 16.32
N PHE A 165 -1.65 4.19 16.50
CA PHE A 165 -2.20 4.76 17.74
C PHE A 165 -2.42 3.73 18.87
N PHE A 166 -2.42 2.42 18.57
CA PHE A 166 -2.60 1.37 19.58
C PHE A 166 -1.27 0.81 20.09
N GLY A 167 -1.22 0.29 21.32
CA GLY A 167 -0.04 -0.43 21.82
C GLY A 167 0.14 -1.79 21.13
N MET A 168 1.39 -2.17 20.85
CA MET A 168 1.75 -3.47 20.24
C MET A 168 1.68 -4.62 21.26
N SER A 169 2.10 -4.39 22.49
CA SER A 169 1.99 -5.36 23.59
C SER A 169 0.93 -4.91 24.58
N LYS A 170 0.32 -5.88 25.28
CA LYS A 170 -0.43 -5.55 26.50
C LYS A 170 0.60 -5.15 27.56
N LYS A 171 0.42 -3.97 28.18
CA LYS A 171 1.19 -3.63 29.38
C LYS A 171 0.86 -4.66 30.46
N GLU A 172 1.86 -5.37 30.98
CA GLU A 172 1.67 -6.19 32.17
C GLU A 172 1.18 -5.26 33.29
N GLN A 173 0.02 -5.59 33.85
CA GLN A 173 -0.43 -4.98 35.10
C GLN A 173 0.51 -5.53 36.18
N VAL A 174 1.39 -4.66 36.68
CA VAL A 174 2.16 -4.89 37.91
C VAL A 174 1.21 -4.92 39.09
#